data_AF-A0A955H9Q7-F1
#
_entry.id   AF-A0A955H9Q7-F1
#
_cell.length_a   1.000
_cell.length_b   1.000
_cell.length_c   1.000
_cell.angle_alpha   90.00
_cell.angle_beta   90.00
_cell.angle_gamma   90.00
#
_symmetry.space_group_name_H-M   'P 1'
#
loop_
_entity.id
_entity.type
_entity.pdbx_description
1 polymer ?
#
loop_
_entity_poly.entity_id
_entity_poly.type
_entity_poly.pdbx_seq_one_letter_code
_entity_poly.pdbx_strand_id
1 'polypeptide(L)'
;MKKLEVGKLYYVDGGYFQAQYNAEQACIELWTYMGLAGYVIGRTGFAVGENGELWHRVFDFETEEQVLYESVGLTMDNLEETDPF
;
A
#
# COMPACT_ATOMS: atom_id res chain seq x y z
N MET A 1 -0.93 12.58 -14.74
CA MET A 1 -0.55 11.73 -13.60
C MET A 1 -1.82 11.18 -12.97
N LYS A 2 -1.96 9.85 -12.88
CA LYS A 2 -3.13 9.18 -12.29
C LYS A 2 -3.23 9.57 -10.80
N LYS A 3 -4.43 9.91 -10.31
CA LYS A 3 -4.66 10.25 -8.90
C LYS A 3 -5.31 9.06 -8.21
N LEU A 4 -4.81 8.70 -7.02
CA LEU A 4 -5.49 7.76 -6.15
C LEU A 4 -6.77 8.38 -5.60
N GLU A 5 -7.81 7.58 -5.46
CA GLU A 5 -9.09 7.98 -4.87
C GLU A 5 -9.33 7.16 -3.61
N VAL A 6 -9.52 7.84 -2.48
CA VAL A 6 -9.74 7.19 -1.18
C VAL A 6 -10.95 6.25 -1.27
N GLY A 7 -10.77 5.02 -0.78
CA GLY A 7 -11.79 3.98 -0.79
C GLY A 7 -11.74 3.04 -2.00
N LYS A 8 -11.09 3.44 -3.10
CA LYS A 8 -10.95 2.59 -4.29
C LYS A 8 -9.91 1.49 -4.12
N LEU A 9 -10.11 0.38 -4.83
CA LEU A 9 -9.16 -0.71 -4.92
C LEU A 9 -8.27 -0.57 -6.16
N TYR A 10 -7.02 -0.97 -5.98
CA TYR A 10 -6.00 -1.04 -7.00
C TYR A 10 -5.34 -2.42 -6.96
N TYR A 11 -5.16 -3.04 -8.12
CA TYR A 11 -4.41 -4.28 -8.26
C TYR A 11 -2.94 -3.95 -8.52
N VAL A 12 -2.05 -4.55 -7.74
CA VAL A 12 -0.60 -4.35 -7.80
C VAL A 12 0.07 -5.69 -7.56
N ASP A 13 0.88 -6.15 -8.52
CA ASP A 13 1.76 -7.31 -8.38
C ASP A 13 1.13 -8.53 -7.67
N GLY A 14 -0.03 -8.99 -8.17
CA GLY A 14 -0.68 -10.17 -7.60
C GLY A 14 -1.69 -9.90 -6.48
N GLY A 15 -1.73 -8.67 -5.92
CA GLY A 15 -2.53 -8.33 -4.75
C GLY A 15 -3.49 -7.14 -4.96
N TYR A 16 -4.56 -7.12 -4.18
CA TYR A 16 -5.52 -5.99 -4.14
C TYR A 16 -5.22 -5.08 -2.95
N PHE A 17 -5.16 -3.77 -3.20
CA PHE A 17 -4.86 -2.74 -2.21
C PHE A 17 -5.91 -1.65 -2.24
N GLN A 18 -6.40 -1.21 -1.09
CA GLN A 18 -7.31 -0.09 -0.96
C GLN A 18 -6.55 1.21 -0.73
N ALA A 19 -6.90 2.26 -1.47
CA ALA A 19 -6.41 3.60 -1.20
C ALA A 19 -7.04 4.17 0.08
N GLN A 20 -6.21 4.67 0.99
CA GLN A 20 -6.63 5.27 2.26
C GLN A 20 -5.84 6.56 2.52
N TYR A 21 -6.46 7.51 3.21
CA TYR A 21 -5.78 8.75 3.60
C TYR A 21 -4.99 8.56 4.88
N ASN A 22 -3.70 8.88 4.84
CA ASN A 22 -2.82 8.95 6.01
C ASN A 22 -2.80 10.40 6.54
N ALA A 23 -3.41 10.60 7.70
CA ALA A 23 -3.51 11.92 8.32
C ALA A 23 -2.17 12.45 8.88
N GLU A 24 -1.28 11.56 9.30
CA GLU A 24 0.02 11.94 9.88
C GLU A 24 0.98 12.49 8.82
N GLN A 25 0.94 11.89 7.63
CA GLN A 25 1.80 12.25 6.50
C GLN A 25 1.09 13.14 5.45
N ALA A 26 -0.20 13.40 5.64
CA ALA A 26 -1.05 14.15 4.72
C ALA A 26 -1.01 13.65 3.26
N CYS A 27 -1.02 12.32 3.08
CA CYS A 27 -0.91 11.67 1.77
C CYS A 27 -1.95 10.54 1.60
N ILE A 28 -2.12 10.03 0.37
CA ILE A 28 -2.90 8.80 0.11
C ILE A 28 -1.92 7.64 -0.01
N GLU A 29 -2.22 6.55 0.69
CA GLU A 29 -1.47 5.31 0.69
C GLU A 29 -2.34 4.17 0.15
N LEU A 30 -1.70 3.12 -0.39
CA LEU A 30 -2.37 1.88 -0.76
C LEU A 30 -2.14 0.86 0.35
N TRP A 31 -3.18 0.18 0.83
CA TRP A 31 -3.08 -0.81 1.91
C TRP A 31 -3.82 -2.10 1.58
N THR A 32 -3.24 -3.25 1.93
CA THR A 32 -3.95 -4.52 1.95
C THR A 32 -3.86 -5.18 3.32
N TYR A 33 -4.88 -5.96 3.66
CA TYR A 33 -4.90 -6.77 4.87
C TYR A 33 -4.45 -8.18 4.51
N MET A 34 -3.26 -8.57 4.91
CA MET A 34 -2.85 -9.97 4.88
C MET A 34 -3.21 -10.60 6.23
N GLY A 35 -4.06 -11.62 6.20
CA GLY A 35 -4.51 -12.33 7.40
C GLY A 35 -3.36 -13.04 8.14
N LEU A 36 -3.56 -13.26 9.44
CA LEU A 36 -2.61 -13.83 10.38
C LEU A 36 -2.36 -15.33 10.10
N ALA A 37 -1.16 -15.69 9.66
CA ALA A 37 -0.66 -17.07 9.69
C ALA A 37 0.31 -17.23 10.85
N GLY A 38 -0.22 -17.63 12.01
CA GLY A 38 0.58 -18.13 13.12
C GLY A 38 1.47 -17.13 13.86
N TYR A 39 1.17 -15.82 13.89
CA TYR A 39 1.59 -14.75 14.82
C TYR A 39 1.95 -13.41 14.13
N VAL A 40 2.30 -13.41 12.84
CA VAL A 40 2.61 -12.16 12.12
C VAL A 40 1.39 -11.70 11.32
N ILE A 41 0.83 -10.53 11.67
CA ILE A 41 0.03 -9.72 10.74
C ILE A 41 0.96 -8.63 10.24
N GLY A 42 1.08 -8.51 8.92
CA GLY A 42 1.65 -7.35 8.27
C GLY A 42 0.53 -6.50 7.70
N ARG A 43 0.48 -5.20 8.00
CA ARG A 43 -0.15 -4.25 7.08
C ARG A 43 0.89 -4.02 6.00
N THR A 44 0.66 -4.48 4.78
CA THR A 44 1.51 -4.13 3.64
C THR A 44 0.81 -3.08 2.79
N GLY A 45 1.57 -2.05 2.43
CA GLY A 45 1.08 -0.96 1.63
C GLY A 45 2.16 -0.33 0.78
N PHE A 46 1.76 0.62 -0.05
CA PHE A 46 2.68 1.44 -0.84
C PHE A 46 2.57 2.90 -0.43
N ALA A 47 3.70 3.49 -0.05
CA ALA A 47 3.83 4.95 -0.06
C ALA A 47 4.13 5.40 -1.48
N VAL A 48 3.51 6.50 -1.90
CA VAL A 48 3.71 7.09 -3.23
C VAL A 48 4.71 8.23 -3.11
N GLY A 49 5.89 8.05 -3.72
CA GLY A 49 6.92 9.10 -3.78
C GLY A 49 6.53 10.25 -4.70
N GLU A 50 7.29 11.35 -4.66
CA GLU A 50 7.01 12.58 -5.42
C GLU A 50 6.92 12.35 -6.95
N ASN A 51 7.66 11.37 -7.47
CA ASN A 51 7.67 11.01 -8.89
C ASN A 51 6.65 9.90 -9.24
N GLY A 52 5.78 9.52 -8.30
CA GLY A 52 4.83 8.42 -8.48
C GLY A 52 5.44 7.03 -8.27
N GLU A 53 6.58 6.93 -7.62
CA GLU A 53 7.25 5.66 -7.30
C GLU A 53 6.56 4.97 -6.13
N LEU A 54 6.40 3.65 -6.18
CA LEU A 54 5.77 2.87 -5.12
C LEU A 54 6.84 2.29 -4.18
N TRP A 55 6.73 2.64 -2.91
CA TRP A 55 7.62 2.18 -1.85
C TRP A 55 6.86 1.22 -0.95
N HIS A 56 7.26 -0.05 -0.95
CA HIS A 56 6.64 -1.06 -0.12
C HIS A 56 6.90 -0.72 1.36
N ARG A 57 5.83 -0.67 2.15
CA ARG A 57 5.87 -0.53 3.61
C ARG A 57 5.28 -1.78 4.21
N VAL A 58 6.06 -2.43 5.08
CA VAL A 58 5.56 -3.51 5.95
C VAL A 58 5.44 -2.97 7.36
N PHE A 59 4.26 -3.10 7.94
CA PHE A 59 4.01 -2.78 9.34
C PHE A 59 3.86 -4.07 10.13
N ASP A 60 4.79 -4.32 11.05
CA ASP A 60 4.74 -5.44 11.97
C ASP A 60 3.87 -5.06 13.18
N PHE A 61 2.73 -5.74 13.31
CA PHE A 61 1.80 -5.50 14.41
C PHE A 61 2.29 -6.02 15.76
N GLU A 62 3.26 -6.96 15.80
CA GLU A 62 3.77 -7.51 17.07
C GLU A 62 4.76 -6.56 17.75
N THR A 63 5.60 -5.91 16.95
CA THR A 63 6.64 -5.01 17.45
C THR A 63 6.20 -3.55 17.50
N GLU A 64 5.10 -3.20 16.81
CA GLU A 64 4.68 -1.82 16.52
C GLU A 64 5.79 -0.99 15.82
N GLU A 65 6.84 -1.66 15.31
CA GLU A 65 7.95 -1.03 14.64
C GLU A 65 7.69 -0.94 13.12
N GLN A 66 7.96 0.24 12.54
CA GLN A 66 8.03 0.38 11.08
C GLN A 66 9.27 -0.37 10.59
N VAL A 67 9.11 -1.45 9.83
CA VAL A 67 10.29 -2.13 9.30
C VAL A 67 10.12 -2.49 7.83
N LEU A 68 10.86 -1.72 7.02
CA LEU A 68 11.20 -1.83 5.58
C LEU A 68 10.43 -0.87 4.65
N TYR A 69 11.18 0.10 4.12
CA TYR A 69 10.90 0.81 2.87
C TYR A 69 11.79 0.19 1.80
N GLU A 70 11.23 -0.67 0.97
CA GLU A 70 11.93 -1.18 -0.21
C GLU A 70 11.25 -0.64 -1.46
N SER A 71 12.06 -0.08 -2.36
CA SER A 71 11.57 0.22 -3.71
C SER A 71 11.33 -1.10 -4.41
N VAL A 72 10.13 -1.28 -4.94
CA VAL A 72 9.73 -2.50 -5.67
C VAL A 72 9.87 -2.34 -7.18
N GLY A 73 10.46 -1.23 -7.65
CA GLY A 73 10.61 -0.96 -9.09
C GLY A 73 9.28 -0.73 -9.82
N LEU A 74 8.21 -0.40 -9.10
CA LEU A 74 6.88 -0.09 -9.63
C LEU A 74 6.56 1.40 -9.47
N THR A 75 5.71 1.92 -10.35
CA THR A 75 5.19 3.28 -10.31
C THR A 75 3.66 3.29 -10.33
N MET A 76 3.08 4.45 -10.13
CA MET A 76 1.65 4.74 -10.27
C MET A 76 1.06 4.31 -11.63
N ASP A 77 1.88 4.18 -12.68
CA ASP A 77 1.43 3.74 -14.00
C ASP A 77 1.20 2.21 -14.05
N ASN A 78 1.78 1.46 -13.10
CA ASN A 78 1.53 0.03 -12.96
C ASN A 78 0.22 -0.29 -12.24
N LEU A 79 -0.47 0.70 -11.68
CA LEU A 79 -1.70 0.49 -10.92
C LEU A 79 -2.90 0.28 -11.85
N GLU A 80 -3.60 -0.83 -11.69
CA GLU A 80 -4.89 -1.07 -12.33
C GLU A 80 -6.03 -0.78 -11.35
N GLU A 81 -6.93 0.13 -11.71
CA GLU A 81 -8.14 0.36 -10.91
C GLU A 81 -9.08 -0.83 -11.13
N THR A 82 -9.62 -1.37 -10.04
CA THR A 82 -10.44 -2.57 -10.07
C THR A 82 -11.63 -2.41 -9.14
N ASP A 83 -12.73 -3.06 -9.48
CA ASP A 83 -13.90 -3.10 -8.62
C ASP A 83 -13.76 -4.20 -7.54
N PRO A 84 -14.27 -3.97 -6.32
CA PRO A 84 -14.41 -5.01 -5.31
C PRO A 84 -15.54 -5.96 -5.74
N PHE A 85 -15.18 -6.98 -6.51
CA PHE A 85 -16.04 -8.07 -7.02
C PHE A 85 -16.99 -7.70 -8.15
#